data_AF-A0A7S7QMV8-F1
#
_entry.id   AF-A0A7S7QMV8-F1
#
_cell.length_a   1.000
_cell.length_b   1.000
_cell.length_c   1.000
_cell.angle_alpha   90.00
_cell.angle_beta   90.00
_cell.angle_gamma   90.00
#
_symmetry.space_group_name_H-M   'P 1'
#
loop_
_entity.id
_entity.type
_entity.pdbx_description
1 polymer ?
#
loop_
_entity_poly.entity_id
_entity_poly.type
_entity_poly.pdbx_seq_one_letter_code
_entity_poly.pdbx_strand_id
1 'polypeptide(L)' 'MARFRCAACSRDGECEYDGKDHRCPLCGSPDVVFALAIEELPDEVLDSINSVEPLDDHRDEEDR' A
#
# COMPACT_ATOMS: atom_id res chain seq x y z
N MET A 1 -8.55 -5.36 12.29
CA MET A 1 -9.39 -4.84 11.18
C MET A 1 -8.48 -4.60 10.00
N ALA A 2 -8.99 -4.78 8.77
CA ALA A 2 -8.22 -4.58 7.55
C ALA A 2 -8.62 -3.27 6.89
N ARG A 3 -7.64 -2.52 6.37
CA ARG A 3 -7.95 -1.41 5.46
C ARG A 3 -8.19 -1.95 4.06
N PHE A 4 -9.11 -1.35 3.33
CA PHE A 4 -9.36 -1.69 1.94
C PHE A 4 -9.30 -0.46 1.05
N ARG A 5 -8.89 -0.65 -0.20
CA ARG A 5 -8.98 0.35 -1.27
C ARG A 5 -9.50 -0.32 -2.52
N CYS A 6 -10.63 0.15 -3.03
CA CYS A 6 -11.24 -0.39 -4.25
C CYS A 6 -10.98 0.55 -5.43
N ALA A 7 -10.41 0.02 -6.51
CA ALA A 7 -10.20 0.79 -7.74
C ALA A 7 -11.52 1.03 -8.49
N ALA A 8 -12.46 0.07 -8.43
CA ALA A 8 -13.72 0.13 -9.17
C ALA A 8 -14.70 1.20 -8.66
N CYS A 9 -14.84 1.36 -7.35
CA CYS A 9 -15.70 2.41 -6.76
C CYS A 9 -14.92 3.60 -6.21
N SER A 10 -13.59 3.55 -6.29
CA SER A 10 -12.66 4.58 -5.79
C SER A 10 -12.87 4.95 -4.32
N ARG A 11 -13.34 3.99 -3.51
CA ARG A 11 -13.54 4.15 -2.07
C ARG A 11 -12.54 3.33 -1.29
N ASP A 12 -12.13 3.89 -0.17
CA ASP A 12 -11.29 3.26 0.85
C ASP A 12 -11.98 3.31 2.23
N GLY A 13 -11.50 2.47 3.14
CA GLY A 13 -12.04 2.38 4.49
C GLY A 13 -11.48 1.18 5.26
N GLU A 14 -12.13 0.83 6.37
CA GLU A 14 -11.79 -0.32 7.20
C GLU A 14 -12.93 -1.34 7.19
N CYS A 15 -12.58 -2.62 7.13
CA CYS A 15 -13.54 -3.71 7.20
C CYS A 15 -12.95 -4.92 7.92
N GLU A 16 -13.82 -5.84 8.31
CA GLU A 16 -13.40 -7.15 8.78
C GLU A 16 -13.10 -8.04 7.56
N TYR A 17 -11.88 -8.56 7.49
CA TYR A 17 -11.46 -9.40 6.36
C TYR A 17 -11.61 -10.88 6.75
N ASP A 18 -12.58 -11.56 6.14
CA ASP A 18 -12.90 -12.98 6.40
C ASP A 18 -12.01 -13.96 5.60
N GLY A 19 -11.18 -13.47 4.66
CA GLY A 19 -10.26 -14.30 3.87
C GLY A 19 -10.92 -15.19 2.81
N LYS A 20 -12.24 -15.37 2.83
CA LYS A 20 -12.99 -16.15 1.83
C LYS A 20 -13.48 -15.32 0.64
N ASP A 21 -13.91 -14.09 0.90
CA ASP A 21 -14.47 -13.20 -0.11
C ASP A 21 -13.56 -12.00 -0.35
N HIS A 22 -12.66 -12.14 -1.33
CA HIS A 22 -11.79 -11.04 -1.79
C HIS A 22 -12.58 -10.11 -2.72
N ARG A 23 -13.56 -9.39 -2.18
CA ARG A 23 -14.41 -8.45 -2.92
C ARG A 23 -14.67 -7.20 -2.11
N CYS A 24 -14.81 -6.07 -2.79
CA CYS A 24 -15.10 -4.80 -2.15
C CYS A 24 -16.43 -4.89 -1.37
N PRO A 25 -16.46 -4.54 -0.07
CA PRO A 25 -17.69 -4.61 0.73
C PRO A 25 -18.75 -3.60 0.29
N LEU A 26 -18.39 -2.59 -0.53
CA LEU A 26 -19.29 -1.53 -0.96
C LEU A 26 -19.93 -1.80 -2.33
N CYS A 27 -19.17 -2.32 -3.29
CA CYS A 27 -19.64 -2.53 -4.67
C CYS A 27 -19.56 -3.99 -5.13
N GLY A 28 -18.96 -4.88 -4.34
CA GLY A 28 -18.78 -6.29 -4.69
C GLY A 28 -17.72 -6.56 -5.75
N SER A 29 -16.99 -5.54 -6.21
CA SER A 29 -15.95 -5.70 -7.23
C SER A 29 -14.75 -6.50 -6.68
N PRO A 30 -14.17 -7.43 -7.47
CA PRO A 30 -12.91 -8.08 -7.11
C PRO A 30 -11.69 -7.13 -7.20
N ASP A 31 -11.86 -5.95 -7.79
CA ASP A 31 -10.83 -4.91 -7.96
C ASP A 31 -10.61 -4.13 -6.65
N VAL A 32 -10.15 -4.85 -5.62
CA VAL A 32 -9.95 -4.35 -4.26
C VAL A 32 -8.64 -4.89 -3.66
N VAL A 33 -7.93 -4.01 -2.96
CA VAL A 33 -6.73 -4.36 -2.19
C VAL A 33 -7.06 -4.26 -0.71
N PHE A 34 -6.73 -5.30 0.06
CA PHE A 34 -6.86 -5.33 1.52
C PHE A 34 -5.49 -5.32 2.18
N ALA A 35 -5.29 -4.44 3.16
CA ALA A 35 -4.12 -4.38 4.01
C ALA A 35 -4.49 -4.96 5.39
N LEU A 36 -4.05 -6.20 5.64
CA LEU A 36 -4.46 -7.02 6.80
C LEU A 36 -3.62 -6.77 8.06
N ALA A 37 -2.41 -6.24 7.87
CA ALA A 37 -1.43 -5.98 8.92
C ALA A 37 -0.80 -4.61 8.65
N ILE A 38 -1.58 -3.55 8.86
CA ILE A 38 -1.00 -2.23 9.02
C ILE A 38 -0.62 -2.09 10.49
N GLU A 39 0.65 -2.31 10.80
CA GLU A 39 1.23 -1.61 11.95
C GLU A 39 1.33 -0.14 11.54
N GLU A 40 0.67 0.74 12.30
CA GLU A 40 0.84 2.18 12.11
C GLU A 40 2.32 2.50 12.32
N LEU A 41 3.01 2.86 11.24
CA LEU A 41 4.36 3.38 11.31
C LEU A 41 4.29 4.78 11.92
N PRO A 42 5.09 5.08 12.96
CA PRO A 42 5.09 6.40 13.54
C PRO A 42 5.58 7.45 12.53
N ASP A 43 5.01 8.66 12.59
CA ASP A 43 5.27 9.74 11.62
C ASP A 43 6.77 10.07 11.46
N GLU A 44 7.56 9.89 12.51
CA GLU A 44 9.02 10.09 12.49
C GLU A 44 9.74 9.20 11.45
N VAL A 45 9.23 7.99 11.22
CA VAL A 45 9.78 7.06 10.23
C VAL A 45 9.35 7.49 8.84
N LEU A 46 8.11 7.97 8.68
CA LEU A 46 7.58 8.47 7.42
C LEU A 46 8.35 9.71 6.93
N ASP A 47 8.67 10.63 7.85
CA ASP A 47 9.44 11.84 7.56
C ASP A 47 10.88 11.52 7.14
N SER A 48 11.49 10.53 7.79
CA SER A 48 12.84 10.03 7.46
C SER A 48 12.92 9.43 6.05
N ILE A 49 11.87 8.73 5.61
CA ILE A 49 11.80 8.15 4.25
C ILE A 49 11.57 9.24 3.18
N ASN A 50 10.81 10.29 3.48
CA ASN A 50 10.63 11.39 2.53
C ASN A 50 11.90 12.24 2.35
N SER A 51 12.77 12.24 3.37
CA SER A 51 13.98 13.05 3.38
C SER A 51 15.20 12.37 2.76
N VAL A 52 15.13 11.07 2.42
CA VAL A 52 16.24 10.41 1.71
C VAL A 52 16.22 10.81 0.24
N GLU A 53 17.37 11.33 -0.22
CA GLU A 53 17.62 11.53 -1.63
C GLU A 53 17.53 10.18 -2.36
N PRO A 54 16.90 10.12 -3.55
CA PRO A 54 16.86 8.90 -4.34
C PRO A 54 18.29 8.44 -4.59
N LEU A 55 18.56 7.15 -4.35
CA LEU A 55 19.86 6.55 -4.62
C LEU A 55 20.25 6.86 -6.08
N ASP A 56 21.29 7.66 -6.27
CA ASP A 56 21.88 7.90 -7.57
C ASP A 56 22.28 6.54 -8.17
N ASP A 57 21.63 6.17 -9.29
CA ASP A 57 21.98 5.02 -10.13
C ASP A 57 23.29 5.36 -10.84
N HIS A 58 24.39 5.48 -10.09
CA HIS A 58 25.70 5.62 -10.66
C HIS A 58 26.06 4.25 -11.25
N ARG A 59 25.70 4.05 -12.52
CA ARG A 59 26.31 3.00 -13.33
C ARG A 59 27.78 3.36 -13.44
N ASP A 60 28.61 2.65 -12.70
CA ASP A 60 30.03 2.55 -13.01
C ASP A 60 30.14 1.95 -14.42
N GLU A 61 30.22 2.80 -15.43
CA GLU A 61 30.75 2.39 -16.74
C GLU A 61 32.25 2.17 -16.57
N GLU A 62 32.59 1.04 -15.94
CA GLU A 62 33.95 0.56 -15.76
C GLU A 62 34.42 -0.07 -17.10
N ASP A 63 35.34 0.64 -17.75
CA ASP A 63 36.39 0.20 -18.67
C ASP A 63 36.07 -0.87 -19.74
N ARG A 64 36.00 -0.44 -21.01
CA ARG A 64 36.64 -1.17 -22.13
C ARG A 64 37.00 -0.31 -23.34
#